data_AF-A0A161MNZ5-F1
#
_entry.id   AF-A0A161MNZ5-F1
#
_cell.length_a   1.000
_cell.length_b   1.000
_cell.length_c   1.000
_cell.angle_alpha   90.00
_cell.angle_beta   90.00
_cell.angle_gamma   90.00
#
_symmetry.space_group_name_H-M   'P 1'
#
loop_
_entity.id
_entity.type
_entity.pdbx_description
1 polymer ?
#
loop_
_entity_poly.entity_id
_entity_poly.type
_entity_poly.pdbx_seq_one_letter_code
_entity_poly.pdbx_strand_id
1 'polypeptide(L)'
;KGKLKLVVGARETNKPLLGICLGLQAAVIEFARNVLGMKDANTTEIDCKTESPVVIEMPEHNTGDKGGSMRLGRRTTIFKTTNSILRQLYGNKEQIEERHRHRYEVNPTYIEQFESKGFRFVGHCEEHKRMEVAELDKHPYYVATQFHPEYLSRPLKPSPPFLGLILAAGGKLPNYLARGCRLSPRDVTDNDSSDDEDSIEELVNHTGQLCVSSTSIDDT
;
A
#
# COMPACT_ATOMS: atom_id res chain seq x y z
N LYS A 1 0.92 -2.69 -25.10
CA LYS A 1 -0.39 -2.05 -25.40
C LYS A 1 -1.56 -2.62 -24.58
N GLY A 2 -1.70 -3.95 -24.40
CA GLY A 2 -2.82 -4.53 -23.63
C GLY A 2 -2.91 -4.10 -22.16
N LYS A 3 -1.81 -4.20 -21.40
CA LYS A 3 -1.76 -3.81 -19.98
C LYS A 3 -2.17 -2.34 -19.73
N LEU A 4 -1.68 -1.42 -20.56
CA LEU A 4 -2.05 0.01 -20.45
C LEU A 4 -3.56 0.23 -20.61
N LYS A 5 -4.23 -0.46 -21.53
CA LYS A 5 -5.69 -0.34 -21.68
C LYS A 5 -6.47 -0.78 -20.44
N LEU A 6 -5.99 -1.81 -19.74
CA LEU A 6 -6.61 -2.27 -18.49
C LEU A 6 -6.48 -1.22 -17.38
N VAL A 7 -5.30 -0.61 -17.27
CA VAL A 7 -5.01 0.45 -16.31
C VAL A 7 -5.89 1.69 -16.57
N VAL A 8 -6.02 2.10 -17.85
CA VAL A 8 -6.95 3.18 -18.27
C VAL A 8 -8.38 2.84 -17.84
N GLY A 9 -8.85 1.64 -18.21
CA GLY A 9 -10.22 1.22 -17.92
C GLY A 9 -10.51 1.18 -16.42
N ALA A 10 -9.56 0.70 -15.61
CA ALA A 10 -9.69 0.71 -14.15
C ALA A 10 -9.85 2.13 -13.60
N ARG A 11 -8.94 3.04 -14.00
CA ARG A 11 -8.95 4.45 -13.58
C ARG A 11 -10.24 5.16 -13.94
N GLU A 12 -10.70 5.01 -15.18
CA GLU A 12 -11.84 5.76 -15.71
C GLU A 12 -13.19 5.21 -15.24
N THR A 13 -13.25 3.93 -14.87
CA THR A 13 -14.50 3.27 -14.45
C THR A 13 -14.57 3.01 -12.94
N ASN A 14 -13.63 3.55 -12.16
CA ASN A 14 -13.53 3.35 -10.71
C ASN A 14 -13.49 1.87 -10.29
N LYS A 15 -12.94 1.00 -11.14
CA LYS A 15 -12.77 -0.41 -10.82
C LYS A 15 -11.50 -0.58 -9.99
N PRO A 16 -11.57 -1.28 -8.84
CA PRO A 16 -10.40 -1.53 -8.01
C PRO A 16 -9.21 -2.08 -8.78
N LEU A 17 -8.02 -1.53 -8.53
CA LEU A 17 -6.77 -1.94 -9.17
C LEU A 17 -5.67 -2.11 -8.11
N LEU A 18 -4.91 -3.20 -8.25
CA LEU A 18 -3.63 -3.40 -7.61
C LEU A 18 -2.55 -3.58 -8.69
N GLY A 19 -1.66 -2.59 -8.85
CA GLY A 19 -0.49 -2.69 -9.72
C GLY A 19 0.74 -3.17 -8.94
N ILE A 20 1.40 -4.24 -9.37
CA ILE A 20 2.59 -4.79 -8.69
C ILE A 20 3.80 -4.69 -9.62
N CYS A 21 4.90 -4.13 -9.13
CA CYS A 21 6.17 -3.98 -9.86
C CYS A 21 5.96 -3.28 -11.21
N LEU A 22 6.04 -3.99 -12.34
CA LEU A 22 5.69 -3.46 -13.67
C LEU A 22 4.27 -2.87 -13.74
N GLY A 23 3.35 -3.29 -12.86
CA GLY A 23 2.03 -2.70 -12.71
C GLY A 23 2.06 -1.24 -12.25
N LEU A 24 2.95 -0.87 -11.32
CA LEU A 24 3.16 0.53 -10.92
C LEU A 24 3.73 1.34 -12.10
N GLN A 25 4.73 0.81 -12.79
CA GLN A 25 5.31 1.48 -13.96
C GLN A 25 4.25 1.71 -15.05
N ALA A 26 3.38 0.74 -15.30
CA ALA A 26 2.28 0.88 -16.25
C ALA A 26 1.25 1.95 -15.81
N ALA A 27 0.94 2.04 -14.51
CA ALA A 27 0.08 3.08 -13.95
C ALA A 27 0.68 4.48 -14.14
N VAL A 28 1.96 4.65 -13.85
CA VAL A 28 2.70 5.90 -14.05
C VAL A 28 2.71 6.32 -15.52
N ILE A 29 3.03 5.40 -16.44
CA ILE A 29 3.05 5.67 -17.89
C ILE A 29 1.64 6.04 -18.39
N GLU A 30 0.61 5.30 -17.97
CA GLU A 30 -0.78 5.59 -18.35
C GLU A 30 -1.22 6.97 -17.89
N PHE A 31 -0.98 7.28 -16.61
CA PHE A 31 -1.39 8.55 -16.02
C PHE A 31 -0.63 9.73 -16.65
N ALA A 32 0.66 9.59 -16.94
CA ALA A 32 1.43 10.60 -17.66
C ALA A 32 0.82 10.91 -19.05
N ARG A 33 0.49 9.87 -19.82
CA ARG A 33 -0.04 10.01 -21.19
C ARG A 33 -1.44 10.61 -21.23
N ASN A 34 -2.31 10.21 -20.30
CA ASN A 34 -3.72 10.53 -20.36
C ASN A 34 -4.13 11.71 -19.48
N VAL A 35 -3.47 11.89 -18.33
CA VAL A 35 -3.81 12.96 -17.37
C VAL A 35 -2.81 14.12 -17.44
N LEU A 36 -1.51 13.84 -17.55
CA LEU A 36 -0.47 14.89 -17.68
C LEU A 36 -0.27 15.36 -19.13
N GLY A 37 -0.83 14.66 -20.11
CA GLY A 37 -0.73 15.01 -21.53
C GLY A 37 0.61 14.67 -22.19
N MET A 38 1.52 13.97 -21.49
CA MET A 38 2.82 13.55 -22.00
C MET A 38 2.67 12.34 -22.92
N LYS A 39 2.27 12.56 -24.17
CA LYS A 39 1.91 11.48 -25.11
C LYS A 39 3.02 10.48 -25.37
N ASP A 40 4.27 10.96 -25.33
CA ASP A 40 5.46 10.13 -25.52
C ASP A 40 5.93 9.41 -24.23
N ALA A 41 5.39 9.74 -23.06
CA ALA A 41 5.90 9.24 -21.78
C ALA A 41 6.08 7.73 -21.76
N ASN A 42 7.29 7.26 -21.45
CA ASN A 42 7.60 5.83 -21.50
C ASN A 42 8.65 5.45 -20.46
N THR A 43 8.87 4.14 -20.32
CA THR A 43 10.04 3.62 -19.59
C THR A 43 11.24 3.57 -20.52
N THR A 44 12.41 3.94 -20.00
CA THR A 44 13.67 3.83 -20.75
C THR A 44 14.07 2.38 -21.04
N GLU A 45 13.43 1.40 -20.38
CA GLU A 45 13.59 -0.02 -20.69
C GLU A 45 13.09 -0.36 -22.10
N ILE A 46 11.97 0.26 -22.52
CA ILE A 46 11.30 -0.04 -23.78
C ILE A 46 11.68 0.99 -24.84
N ASP A 47 11.79 2.25 -24.46
CA ASP A 47 12.13 3.34 -25.35
C ASP A 47 13.14 4.28 -24.67
N CYS A 48 14.43 4.08 -24.99
CA CYS A 48 15.51 4.90 -24.45
C CYS A 48 15.59 6.31 -25.06
N LYS A 49 14.80 6.60 -26.10
CA LYS A 49 14.79 7.89 -26.80
C LYS A 49 13.60 8.77 -26.44
N THR A 50 12.72 8.31 -25.54
CA THR A 50 11.56 9.09 -25.12
C THR A 50 11.98 10.45 -24.55
N GLU A 51 11.24 11.50 -24.93
CA GLU A 51 11.44 12.84 -24.38
C GLU A 51 10.84 12.98 -22.97
N SER A 52 10.02 12.02 -22.55
CA SER A 52 9.36 11.98 -21.24
C SER A 52 9.66 10.66 -20.51
N PRO A 53 10.91 10.45 -20.05
CA PRO A 53 11.32 9.24 -19.34
C PRO A 53 10.77 9.21 -17.91
N VAL A 54 9.51 8.85 -17.76
CA VAL A 54 8.80 8.82 -16.46
C VAL A 54 9.19 7.61 -15.61
N VAL A 55 9.77 6.58 -16.22
CA VAL A 55 10.37 5.42 -15.54
C VAL A 55 11.78 5.22 -16.09
N ILE A 56 12.77 5.15 -15.20
CA ILE A 56 14.20 5.12 -15.54
C ILE A 56 14.92 4.00 -14.80
N GLU A 57 16.05 3.54 -15.34
CA GLU A 57 16.90 2.60 -14.60
C GLU A 57 17.61 3.34 -13.45
N MET A 58 17.48 2.84 -12.23
CA MET A 58 18.14 3.40 -11.04
C MET A 58 18.83 2.29 -10.23
N PRO A 59 19.97 1.78 -10.73
CA PRO A 59 20.64 0.65 -10.12
C PRO A 59 21.17 0.98 -8.73
N GLU A 60 21.32 -0.05 -7.91
CA GLU A 60 21.97 0.08 -6.61
C GLU A 60 23.46 -0.14 -6.73
N HIS A 61 24.22 0.61 -5.93
CA HIS A 61 25.66 0.49 -5.86
C HIS A 61 26.01 0.08 -4.43
N ASN A 62 26.06 -1.22 -4.20
CA ASN A 62 26.42 -1.77 -2.90
C ASN A 62 27.93 -1.94 -2.79
N THR A 63 28.47 -1.75 -1.59
CA THR A 63 29.90 -1.92 -1.31
C THR A 63 30.33 -3.34 -1.64
N GLY A 64 31.18 -3.51 -2.65
CA GLY A 64 31.69 -4.81 -3.11
C GLY A 64 31.12 -5.29 -4.46
N ASP A 65 30.03 -4.70 -4.95
CA ASP A 65 29.50 -5.00 -6.29
C ASP A 65 30.32 -4.27 -7.37
N LYS A 66 30.72 -5.00 -8.42
CA LYS A 66 31.31 -4.39 -9.62
C LYS A 66 30.19 -3.97 -10.58
N GLY A 67 29.74 -2.73 -10.46
CA GLY A 67 28.70 -2.13 -11.32
C GLY A 67 27.34 -1.99 -10.62
N GLY A 68 26.34 -1.54 -11.37
CA GLY A 68 24.98 -1.35 -10.86
C GLY A 68 24.22 -2.68 -10.71
N SER A 69 23.75 -2.99 -9.50
CA SER A 69 22.97 -4.19 -9.21
C SER A 69 21.46 -3.93 -9.18
N MET A 70 20.67 -5.00 -9.34
CA MET A 70 19.21 -4.98 -9.23
C MET A 70 18.80 -4.75 -7.78
N ARG A 71 17.76 -3.95 -7.52
CA ARG A 71 17.16 -3.85 -6.20
C ARG A 71 16.45 -5.17 -5.89
N LEU A 72 17.05 -5.93 -4.98
CA LEU A 72 16.64 -7.29 -4.64
C LEU A 72 16.54 -7.49 -3.14
N GLY A 73 15.63 -8.37 -2.73
CA GLY A 73 15.54 -8.85 -1.36
C GLY A 73 14.52 -8.07 -0.52
N ARG A 74 14.60 -8.23 0.79
CA ARG A 74 13.73 -7.54 1.74
C ARG A 74 14.24 -6.11 1.92
N ARG A 75 13.37 -5.12 1.80
CA ARG A 75 13.69 -3.69 1.94
C ARG A 75 12.60 -2.98 2.73
N THR A 76 12.98 -1.92 3.42
CA THR A 76 12.07 -1.06 4.15
C THR A 76 11.44 -0.04 3.19
N THR A 77 10.12 0.08 3.24
CA THR A 77 9.34 1.17 2.66
C THR A 77 8.78 2.01 3.79
N ILE A 78 9.01 3.32 3.73
CA ILE A 78 8.52 4.30 4.72
C ILE A 78 7.33 5.04 4.12
N PHE A 79 6.23 5.15 4.88
CA PHE A 79 5.06 5.92 4.46
C PHE A 79 5.27 7.42 4.70
N LYS A 80 5.03 8.23 3.66
CA LYS A 80 5.12 9.70 3.69
C LYS A 80 3.94 10.38 4.42
N THR A 81 2.80 9.70 4.50
CA THR A 81 1.54 10.29 4.97
C THR A 81 0.71 9.31 5.77
N THR A 82 -0.05 9.83 6.73
CA THR A 82 -1.03 9.06 7.48
C THR A 82 -2.27 8.75 6.66
N ASN A 83 -2.59 9.58 5.65
CA ASN A 83 -3.73 9.41 4.76
C ASN A 83 -3.38 8.52 3.55
N SER A 84 -3.23 7.23 3.84
CA SER A 84 -3.04 6.16 2.86
C SER A 84 -3.93 4.97 3.22
N ILE A 85 -4.65 4.45 2.22
CA ILE A 85 -5.44 3.22 2.38
C ILE A 85 -4.49 2.07 2.71
N LEU A 86 -3.37 1.99 2.01
CA LEU A 86 -2.44 0.89 2.21
C LEU A 86 -1.81 0.93 3.60
N ARG A 87 -1.43 2.11 4.11
CA ARG A 87 -0.92 2.27 5.48
C ARG A 87 -1.92 1.78 6.53
N GLN A 88 -3.20 2.11 6.39
CA GLN A 88 -4.24 1.62 7.30
C GLN A 88 -4.36 0.10 7.25
N LEU A 89 -4.30 -0.50 6.05
CA LEU A 89 -4.34 -1.96 5.88
C LEU A 89 -3.12 -2.65 6.50
N TYR A 90 -1.96 -1.98 6.57
CA TYR A 90 -0.78 -2.46 7.30
C TYR A 90 -0.83 -2.17 8.82
N GLY A 91 -1.97 -1.70 9.35
CA GLY A 91 -2.15 -1.42 10.77
C GLY A 91 -1.52 -0.09 11.21
N ASN A 92 -1.52 0.92 10.34
CA ASN A 92 -1.01 2.27 10.63
C ASN A 92 0.48 2.35 10.98
N LYS A 93 1.28 1.36 10.58
CA LYS A 93 2.74 1.38 10.73
C LYS A 93 3.36 2.54 9.93
N GLU A 94 4.43 3.11 10.45
CA GLU A 94 5.20 4.15 9.74
C GLU A 94 6.04 3.56 8.61
N GLN A 95 6.52 2.33 8.79
CA GLN A 95 7.30 1.61 7.81
C GLN A 95 6.89 0.14 7.73
N ILE A 96 7.13 -0.45 6.56
CA ILE A 96 6.89 -1.87 6.29
C ILE A 96 8.13 -2.47 5.63
N GLU A 97 8.27 -3.79 5.71
CA GLU A 97 9.33 -4.50 5.02
C GLU A 97 8.72 -5.45 3.98
N GLU A 98 9.06 -5.26 2.72
CA GLU A 98 8.54 -6.03 1.60
C GLU A 98 9.66 -6.52 0.69
N ARG A 99 9.37 -7.44 -0.24
CA ARG A 99 10.38 -8.00 -1.14
C ARG A 99 10.40 -7.32 -2.49
N HIS A 100 11.59 -6.94 -2.94
CA HIS A 100 11.83 -6.25 -4.21
C HIS A 100 12.58 -7.17 -5.19
N ARG A 101 12.30 -6.98 -6.49
CA ARG A 101 13.00 -7.63 -7.60
C ARG A 101 12.81 -6.82 -8.89
N HIS A 102 13.44 -5.65 -8.97
CA HIS A 102 13.33 -4.75 -10.12
C HIS A 102 14.56 -3.82 -10.27
N ARG A 103 14.67 -3.17 -11.43
CA ARG A 103 15.77 -2.24 -11.76
C ARG A 103 15.30 -0.81 -12.09
N TYR A 104 14.05 -0.70 -12.53
CA TYR A 104 13.48 0.52 -13.08
C TYR A 104 12.52 1.14 -12.08
N GLU A 105 12.74 2.42 -11.80
CA GLU A 105 12.03 3.20 -10.80
C GLU A 105 11.31 4.38 -11.47
N VAL A 106 10.33 4.94 -10.77
CA VAL A 106 9.71 6.21 -11.19
C VAL A 106 10.75 7.31 -11.14
N ASN A 107 10.86 8.09 -12.21
CA ASN A 107 11.83 9.17 -12.29
C ASN A 107 11.46 10.30 -11.30
N PRO A 108 12.32 10.61 -10.32
CA PRO A 108 12.04 11.61 -9.28
C PRO A 108 11.68 13.00 -9.81
N THR A 109 12.16 13.36 -11.02
CA THR A 109 11.91 14.69 -11.62
C THR A 109 10.44 14.94 -11.96
N TYR A 110 9.63 13.89 -12.10
CA TYR A 110 8.22 14.03 -12.47
C TYR A 110 7.26 13.94 -11.27
N ILE A 111 7.73 13.54 -10.09
CA ILE A 111 6.88 13.20 -8.92
C ILE A 111 5.91 14.33 -8.57
N GLU A 112 6.39 15.57 -8.49
CA GLU A 112 5.54 16.73 -8.18
C GLU A 112 4.40 16.91 -9.19
N GLN A 113 4.64 16.64 -10.47
CA GLN A 113 3.62 16.78 -11.52
C GLN A 113 2.50 15.73 -11.35
N PHE A 114 2.85 14.50 -10.99
CA PHE A 114 1.87 13.46 -10.66
C PHE A 114 1.06 13.80 -9.41
N GLU A 115 1.74 14.18 -8.32
CA GLU A 115 1.09 14.51 -7.05
C GLU A 115 0.14 15.70 -7.21
N SER A 116 0.51 16.72 -8.02
CA SER A 116 -0.35 17.88 -8.32
C SER A 116 -1.68 17.52 -9.01
N LYS A 117 -1.78 16.33 -9.61
CA LYS A 117 -2.99 15.82 -10.27
C LYS A 117 -3.67 14.67 -9.51
N GLY A 118 -3.23 14.41 -8.28
CA GLY A 118 -3.85 13.42 -7.38
C GLY A 118 -3.31 12.00 -7.52
N PHE A 119 -2.27 11.76 -8.33
CA PHE A 119 -1.53 10.50 -8.30
C PHE A 119 -0.45 10.62 -7.22
N ARG A 120 -0.79 10.24 -5.99
CA ARG A 120 0.03 10.48 -4.80
C ARG A 120 1.02 9.36 -4.59
N PHE A 121 2.29 9.69 -4.42
CA PHE A 121 3.26 8.73 -3.93
C PHE A 121 3.25 8.78 -2.41
N VAL A 122 2.79 7.70 -1.78
CA VAL A 122 2.53 7.63 -0.34
C VAL A 122 3.61 6.85 0.41
N GLY A 123 4.52 6.16 -0.29
CA GLY A 123 5.63 5.44 0.32
C GLY A 123 6.91 5.49 -0.53
N HIS A 124 8.06 5.52 0.13
CA HIS A 124 9.38 5.57 -0.50
C HIS A 124 10.40 4.68 0.21
N CYS A 125 11.53 4.43 -0.44
CA CYS A 125 12.68 3.76 0.16
C CYS A 125 13.34 4.59 1.27
N GLU A 126 14.19 3.98 2.10
CA GLU A 126 14.88 4.64 3.23
C GLU A 126 15.71 5.86 2.80
N GLU A 127 16.27 5.86 1.59
CA GLU A 127 17.05 6.99 1.07
C GLU A 127 16.17 8.12 0.50
N HIS A 128 14.84 7.98 0.55
CA HIS A 128 13.85 8.94 0.04
C HIS A 128 13.96 9.22 -1.47
N LYS A 129 14.66 8.36 -2.21
CA LYS A 129 14.96 8.54 -3.65
C LYS A 129 13.99 7.80 -4.57
N ARG A 130 13.38 6.71 -4.10
CA ARG A 130 12.55 5.81 -4.92
C ARG A 130 11.15 5.79 -4.34
N MET A 131 10.16 6.10 -5.17
CA MET A 131 8.76 5.98 -4.78
C MET A 131 8.29 4.55 -4.99
N GLU A 132 7.85 3.91 -3.91
CA GLU A 132 7.55 2.47 -3.88
C GLU A 132 6.05 2.18 -3.76
N VAL A 133 5.25 3.16 -3.31
CA VAL A 133 3.79 3.03 -3.22
C VAL A 133 3.12 4.27 -3.77
N ALA A 134 2.15 4.07 -4.67
CA ALA A 134 1.30 5.11 -5.20
C ALA A 134 -0.19 4.80 -4.98
N GLU A 135 -0.97 5.84 -4.74
CA GLU A 135 -2.42 5.82 -4.60
C GLU A 135 -3.05 6.92 -5.46
N LEU A 136 -4.22 6.67 -6.05
CA LEU A 136 -4.97 7.69 -6.80
C LEU A 136 -6.07 8.31 -5.95
N ASP A 137 -6.11 9.64 -5.91
CA ASP A 137 -7.15 10.38 -5.23
C ASP A 137 -8.54 10.16 -5.85
N LYS A 138 -9.55 10.17 -4.97
CA LYS A 138 -10.97 10.02 -5.34
C LYS A 138 -11.31 8.70 -6.07
N HIS A 139 -10.44 7.69 -5.99
CA HIS A 139 -10.70 6.35 -6.51
C HIS A 139 -10.92 5.36 -5.34
N PRO A 140 -11.89 4.42 -5.42
CA PRO A 140 -12.24 3.54 -4.30
C PRO A 140 -11.08 2.66 -3.84
N TYR A 141 -10.29 2.14 -4.78
CA TYR A 141 -9.04 1.45 -4.51
C TYR A 141 -8.16 1.42 -5.77
N TYR A 142 -7.23 2.35 -5.88
CA TYR A 142 -6.20 2.33 -6.92
C TYR A 142 -4.87 2.37 -6.21
N VAL A 143 -4.31 1.20 -5.97
CA VAL A 143 -3.04 1.06 -5.28
C VAL A 143 -2.04 0.46 -6.24
N ALA A 144 -0.84 1.02 -6.28
CA ALA A 144 0.25 0.45 -7.04
C ALA A 144 1.53 0.41 -6.20
N THR A 145 2.16 -0.75 -6.13
CA THR A 145 3.36 -1.01 -5.32
C THR A 145 4.48 -1.48 -6.22
N GLN A 146 5.71 -1.07 -5.90
CA GLN A 146 6.90 -1.51 -6.60
C GLN A 146 7.40 -2.87 -6.10
N PHE A 147 7.20 -3.15 -4.80
CA PHE A 147 7.49 -4.44 -4.20
C PHE A 147 6.49 -5.52 -4.60
N HIS A 148 6.82 -6.77 -4.27
CA HIS A 148 6.05 -7.98 -4.49
C HIS A 148 5.39 -8.47 -3.19
N PRO A 149 4.19 -7.97 -2.86
CA PRO A 149 3.50 -8.31 -1.62
C PRO A 149 3.04 -9.79 -1.55
N GLU A 150 3.05 -10.50 -2.67
CA GLU A 150 2.70 -11.91 -2.75
C GLU A 150 3.70 -12.81 -2.01
N TYR A 151 4.97 -12.40 -1.90
CA TYR A 151 6.02 -13.24 -1.31
C TYR A 151 5.96 -13.33 0.21
N LEU A 152 5.27 -12.39 0.87
CA LEU A 152 5.10 -12.37 2.33
C LEU A 152 3.69 -12.80 2.78
N SER A 153 2.79 -13.09 1.84
CA SER A 153 1.43 -13.53 2.14
C SER A 153 1.42 -14.92 2.79
N ARG A 154 0.60 -15.10 3.83
CA ARG A 154 0.40 -16.39 4.51
C ARG A 154 -1.10 -16.70 4.65
N PRO A 155 -1.53 -17.96 4.77
CA PRO A 155 -2.94 -18.30 4.93
C PRO A 155 -3.64 -17.57 6.08
N LEU A 156 -3.01 -17.52 7.26
CA LEU A 156 -3.54 -16.84 8.45
C LEU A 156 -3.28 -15.32 8.47
N LYS A 157 -2.47 -14.82 7.53
CA LYS A 157 -2.11 -13.40 7.43
C LYS A 157 -2.06 -13.01 5.95
N PRO A 158 -3.23 -12.79 5.32
CA PRO A 158 -3.28 -12.42 3.91
C PRO A 158 -2.56 -11.09 3.71
N SER A 159 -1.88 -10.98 2.57
CA SER A 159 -1.13 -9.78 2.24
C SER A 159 -2.04 -8.55 2.12
N PRO A 160 -1.78 -7.44 2.83
CA PRO A 160 -2.69 -6.30 2.92
C PRO A 160 -3.10 -5.66 1.58
N PRO A 161 -2.23 -5.48 0.57
CA PRO A 161 -2.65 -5.01 -0.75
C PRO A 161 -3.71 -5.90 -1.41
N PHE A 162 -3.56 -7.23 -1.32
CA PHE A 162 -4.52 -8.15 -1.91
C PHE A 162 -5.85 -8.16 -1.14
N LEU A 163 -5.80 -8.16 0.19
CA LEU A 163 -7.01 -8.06 1.02
C LEU A 163 -7.78 -6.78 0.71
N GLY A 164 -7.08 -5.64 0.60
CA GLY A 164 -7.66 -4.35 0.21
C GLY A 164 -8.37 -4.41 -1.13
N LEU A 165 -7.75 -5.03 -2.15
CA LEU A 165 -8.33 -5.21 -3.47
C LEU A 165 -9.65 -5.99 -3.43
N ILE A 166 -9.68 -7.13 -2.73
CA ILE A 166 -10.87 -7.98 -2.63
C ILE A 166 -11.99 -7.27 -1.87
N LEU A 167 -11.66 -6.62 -0.75
CA LEU A 167 -12.61 -5.83 0.02
C LEU A 167 -13.20 -4.68 -0.80
N ALA A 168 -12.37 -4.00 -1.60
CA ALA A 168 -12.82 -2.93 -2.48
C ALA A 168 -13.74 -3.45 -3.59
N ALA A 169 -13.39 -4.58 -4.21
CA ALA A 169 -14.22 -5.21 -5.23
C ALA A 169 -15.59 -5.65 -4.68
N GLY A 170 -15.63 -6.07 -3.41
CA GLY A 170 -16.86 -6.41 -2.69
C GLY A 170 -17.60 -5.22 -2.07
N GLY A 171 -17.11 -3.99 -2.21
CA GLY A 171 -17.71 -2.80 -1.58
C GLY A 171 -17.63 -2.77 -0.05
N LYS A 172 -16.76 -3.59 0.55
CA LYS A 172 -16.62 -3.77 2.03
C LYS A 172 -15.45 -2.99 2.62
N LEU A 173 -14.56 -2.45 1.79
CA LEU A 173 -13.33 -1.78 2.26
C LEU A 173 -13.60 -0.63 3.24
N PRO A 174 -14.52 0.32 3.01
CA PRO A 174 -14.77 1.41 3.96
C PRO A 174 -15.20 0.91 5.34
N ASN A 175 -16.09 -0.09 5.38
CA ASN A 175 -16.55 -0.71 6.63
C ASN A 175 -15.43 -1.48 7.35
N TYR A 176 -14.54 -2.14 6.61
CA TYR A 176 -13.39 -2.84 7.17
C TYR A 176 -12.40 -1.88 7.83
N LEU A 177 -12.09 -0.77 7.15
CA LEU A 177 -11.21 0.28 7.68
C LEU A 177 -11.84 0.94 8.92
N ALA A 178 -13.14 1.26 8.88
CA ALA A 178 -13.86 1.86 10.00
C ALA A 178 -13.91 0.97 11.26
N ARG A 179 -13.84 -0.36 11.09
CA ARG A 179 -13.78 -1.34 12.19
C ARG A 179 -12.36 -1.61 12.72
N GLY A 180 -11.38 -0.80 12.31
CA GLY A 180 -9.99 -0.93 12.76
C GLY A 180 -9.25 -2.12 12.12
N CYS A 181 -9.57 -2.47 10.87
CA CYS A 181 -8.89 -3.52 10.11
C CYS A 181 -8.93 -4.91 10.77
N ARG A 182 -10.04 -5.24 11.44
CA ARG A 182 -10.28 -6.57 12.04
C ARG A 182 -11.15 -7.41 11.10
N LEU A 183 -10.69 -8.60 10.74
CA LEU A 183 -11.53 -9.59 10.07
C LEU A 183 -12.63 -10.04 11.05
N SER A 184 -13.85 -10.27 10.54
CA SER A 184 -14.94 -10.72 11.41
C SER A 184 -14.62 -12.13 11.93
N PRO A 185 -14.94 -12.49 13.19
CA PRO A 185 -14.73 -13.85 13.70
C PRO A 185 -15.35 -14.95 12.84
N ARG A 186 -16.42 -14.62 12.08
CA ARG A 186 -17.04 -15.54 11.10
C ARG A 186 -16.19 -15.82 9.86
N ASP A 187 -15.22 -14.96 9.55
CA ASP A 187 -14.31 -15.10 8.41
C ASP A 187 -13.01 -15.86 8.80
N VAL A 188 -12.80 -16.11 10.10
CA VAL A 188 -11.66 -16.85 10.64
C VAL A 188 -12.12 -18.25 11.05
N THR A 189 -12.38 -19.12 10.07
CA THR A 189 -12.66 -20.53 10.37
C THR A 189 -11.37 -21.31 10.51
N ASP A 190 -11.18 -21.82 11.73
CA ASP A 190 -10.37 -22.96 12.19
C ASP A 190 -8.85 -22.90 11.97
N ASN A 191 -8.14 -22.32 12.96
CA ASN A 191 -7.14 -23.03 13.80
C ASN A 191 -6.40 -21.99 14.66
N ASP A 192 -7.01 -21.56 15.76
CA ASP A 192 -6.40 -20.60 16.69
C ASP A 192 -5.83 -21.34 17.91
N SER A 193 -4.51 -21.41 17.95
CA SER A 193 -3.74 -21.72 19.16
C SER A 193 -2.38 -21.05 19.05
N SER A 194 -2.30 -19.76 19.39
CA SER A 194 -1.24 -19.20 20.25
C SER A 194 -1.34 -17.67 20.34
N ASP A 195 -1.62 -17.22 21.55
CA ASP A 195 -1.05 -16.06 22.26
C ASP A 195 -1.22 -14.66 21.66
N ASP A 196 -2.32 -14.00 22.04
CA ASP A 196 -2.44 -12.55 22.16
C ASP A 196 -3.11 -12.21 23.53
N GLU A 197 -2.35 -12.34 24.64
CA GLU A 197 -2.82 -11.96 25.99
C GLU A 197 -2.91 -10.44 26.22
N ASP A 198 -2.36 -9.61 25.34
CA ASP A 198 -2.27 -8.16 25.57
C ASP A 198 -3.60 -7.38 25.39
N SER A 199 -4.67 -8.03 24.90
CA SER A 199 -5.93 -7.34 24.59
C SER A 199 -6.96 -7.35 25.73
N ILE A 200 -6.74 -8.11 26.81
CA ILE A 200 -7.74 -8.27 27.88
C ILE A 200 -7.61 -7.20 28.97
N GLU A 201 -6.40 -6.69 29.22
CA GLU A 201 -6.19 -5.69 30.29
C GLU A 201 -6.87 -4.33 30.01
N GLU A 202 -6.97 -3.90 28.74
CA GLU A 202 -7.64 -2.64 28.39
C GLU A 202 -9.17 -2.68 28.54
N LEU A 203 -9.78 -3.87 28.44
CA LEU A 203 -11.23 -4.03 28.58
C LEU A 203 -11.67 -4.05 30.04
N VAL A 204 -10.85 -4.58 30.94
CA VAL A 204 -11.19 -4.68 32.37
C VAL A 204 -11.19 -3.29 33.05
N ASN A 205 -10.30 -2.39 32.61
CA ASN A 205 -10.19 -1.05 33.19
C ASN A 205 -11.36 -0.11 32.87
N HIS A 206 -12.14 -0.39 31.81
CA HIS A 206 -13.29 0.45 31.44
C HIS A 206 -14.63 0.04 32.06
N THR A 207 -14.72 -1.15 32.66
CA THR A 207 -15.95 -1.64 33.31
C THR A 207 -16.00 -1.48 34.84
N GLY A 208 -14.92 -1.02 35.47
CA GLY A 208 -14.81 -0.92 36.94
C GLY A 208 -15.50 0.28 37.60
N GLN A 209 -16.25 1.10 36.88
CA GLN A 209 -16.80 2.36 37.40
C GLN A 209 -18.33 2.47 37.22
N LEU A 210 -19.08 1.51 37.74
CA LEU A 210 -20.53 1.64 37.98
C LEU A 210 -20.89 1.14 39.39
N CYS A 211 -21.63 2.00 40.10
CA CYS A 211 -21.84 2.08 41.54
C CYS A 211 -22.46 0.87 42.25
N VAL A 212 -22.15 0.71 43.55
CA VAL A 212 -23.16 0.41 44.59
C VAL A 212 -22.84 1.20 45.85
N SER A 213 -23.66 2.20 46.17
CA SER A 213 -23.72 2.85 47.48
C SER A 213 -24.64 2.03 48.39
N SER A 214 -24.10 1.44 49.46
CA SER A 214 -24.89 0.75 50.50
C SER A 214 -25.14 1.69 51.68
N THR A 215 -26.40 2.07 51.88
CA THR A 215 -26.93 2.64 53.11
C THR A 215 -27.11 1.53 54.15
N SER A 216 -26.46 1.65 55.30
CA SER A 216 -26.67 0.78 56.46
C SER A 216 -27.84 1.29 57.29
N ILE A 217 -28.77 0.40 57.61
CA ILE A 217 -29.85 0.60 58.59
C ILE A 217 -29.32 0.05 59.93
N ASP A 218 -29.37 0.89 60.96
CA ASP A 218 -29.10 0.54 62.37
C ASP A 218 -30.23 -0.36 62.90
N ASP A 219 -29.87 -1.36 63.70
CA ASP A 219 -30.78 -1.96 64.68
C ASP A 219 -30.03 -2.21 66.00
N THR A 220 -30.79 -1.94 67.06
CA THR A 220 -30.54 -1.92 68.52
C THR A 220 -29.67 -3.00 69.14
#